data_AF-A0A2W6ZXR9-F1
#
_entry.id   AF-A0A2W6ZXR9-F1
#
_cell.length_a   1.000
_cell.length_b   1.000
_cell.length_c   1.000
_cell.angle_alpha   90.00
_cell.angle_beta   90.00
_cell.angle_gamma   90.00
#
_symmetry.space_group_name_H-M   'P 1'
#
loop_
_entity.id
_entity.type
_entity.pdbx_description
1 polymer ?
#
loop_
_entity_poly.entity_id
_entity_poly.type
_entity_poly.pdbx_seq_one_letter_code
_entity_poly.pdbx_strand_id
1 'polypeptide(L)'
;LHPSIPSALITALGLSMLLRTEHISTMILAAVIAISSKFLLKVNGKHLFNPTNIGIVAAVLLTHDAWISPGQWGESSWYTLLFLGTGGVVVQRVGRWDTTGAFLGSYALLELGRNLWLGWTGDVLLHRLTSGSLLVFSLFMITDPRTIPNARVARLLWAAAIALLAFILRNAYFLPTAVFWSLFALAPLSAVLDLIWASPRFTWQAEGNSEPQENEQENEEAEKTAAEKKNYLLATNS
;
A
#
# COMPACT_ATOMS: atom_id res chain seq x y z
N LEU A 1 -7.75 -19.52 -8.82
CA LEU A 1 -7.82 -18.15 -9.38
C LEU A 1 -6.40 -17.69 -9.70
N HIS A 2 -6.14 -17.21 -10.92
CA HIS A 2 -4.81 -16.73 -11.30
C HIS A 2 -4.42 -15.51 -10.43
N PRO A 3 -3.18 -15.41 -9.91
CA PRO A 3 -2.77 -14.35 -8.97
C PRO A 3 -2.83 -12.92 -9.54
N SER A 4 -3.08 -12.76 -10.85
CA SER A 4 -3.28 -11.45 -11.47
C SER A 4 -4.67 -10.84 -11.23
N ILE A 5 -5.71 -11.66 -11.01
CA ILE A 5 -7.09 -11.20 -10.89
C ILE A 5 -7.29 -10.29 -9.66
N PRO A 6 -6.85 -10.68 -8.44
CA PRO A 6 -7.02 -9.83 -7.25
C PRO A 6 -6.31 -8.48 -7.42
N SER A 7 -5.11 -8.49 -8.03
CA SER A 7 -4.37 -7.26 -8.24
C SER A 7 -5.03 -6.34 -9.27
N ALA A 8 -5.62 -6.88 -10.34
CA ALA A 8 -6.36 -6.07 -11.31
C ALA A 8 -7.63 -5.47 -10.69
N LEU A 9 -8.34 -6.23 -9.85
CA LEU A 9 -9.51 -5.75 -9.12
C LEU A 9 -9.16 -4.63 -8.14
N ILE A 10 -8.04 -4.72 -7.42
CA ILE A 10 -7.60 -3.64 -6.52
C ILE A 10 -7.31 -2.35 -7.30
N THR A 11 -6.64 -2.46 -8.45
CA THR A 11 -6.38 -1.30 -9.32
C THR A 11 -7.67 -0.71 -9.90
N ALA A 12 -8.56 -1.56 -10.42
CA ALA A 12 -9.84 -1.13 -10.97
C ALA A 12 -10.73 -0.48 -9.91
N LEU A 13 -10.79 -1.08 -8.71
CA LEU A 13 -11.51 -0.52 -7.55
C LEU A 13 -10.91 0.82 -7.15
N GLY A 14 -9.59 0.94 -7.05
CA GLY A 14 -8.93 2.21 -6.74
C GLY A 14 -9.21 3.32 -7.77
N LEU A 15 -9.20 3.00 -9.07
CA LEU A 15 -9.54 3.95 -10.13
C LEU A 15 -11.02 4.35 -10.06
N SER A 16 -11.92 3.38 -9.92
CA SER A 16 -13.36 3.63 -9.81
C SER A 16 -13.71 4.42 -8.56
N MET A 17 -12.89 4.27 -7.51
CA MET A 17 -13.08 4.93 -6.24
C MET A 17 -12.61 6.39 -6.27
N LEU A 18 -11.53 6.69 -6.99
CA LEU A 18 -10.85 7.98 -6.86
C LEU A 18 -11.01 8.88 -8.10
N LEU A 19 -11.05 8.30 -9.29
CA LEU A 19 -11.06 9.03 -10.55
C LEU A 19 -12.49 9.32 -11.02
N ARG A 20 -12.75 10.57 -11.39
CA ARG A 20 -13.96 10.98 -12.11
C ARG A 20 -13.56 11.52 -13.47
N THR A 21 -14.32 11.12 -14.48
CA THR A 21 -14.11 11.53 -15.88
C THR A 21 -15.47 11.75 -16.55
N GLU A 22 -15.53 12.66 -17.53
CA GLU A 22 -16.74 12.81 -18.35
C GLU A 22 -16.81 11.76 -19.46
N HIS A 23 -15.65 11.31 -19.95
CA HIS A 23 -15.57 10.34 -21.02
C HIS A 23 -15.03 8.98 -20.55
N ILE A 24 -15.59 7.92 -21.14
CA ILE A 24 -15.14 6.54 -20.92
C ILE A 24 -13.72 6.33 -21.46
N SER A 25 -13.35 7.03 -22.54
CA SER A 25 -11.99 6.98 -23.12
C SER A 25 -10.93 7.38 -22.10
N THR A 26 -11.18 8.42 -21.31
CA THR A 26 -10.28 8.89 -20.25
C THR A 26 -10.13 7.84 -19.13
N MET A 27 -11.22 7.18 -18.74
CA MET A 27 -11.17 6.08 -17.78
C MET A 27 -10.39 4.87 -18.32
N ILE A 28 -10.57 4.52 -19.60
CA ILE A 28 -9.80 3.47 -20.28
C ILE A 28 -8.32 3.85 -20.31
N LEU A 29 -7.98 5.09 -20.66
CA LEU A 29 -6.60 5.58 -20.66
C LEU A 29 -5.95 5.43 -19.28
N ALA A 30 -6.65 5.87 -18.23
CA ALA A 30 -6.20 5.73 -16.84
C ALA A 30 -5.94 4.26 -16.48
N ALA A 31 -6.85 3.36 -16.83
CA ALA A 31 -6.73 1.93 -16.56
C ALA A 31 -5.57 1.29 -17.33
N VAL A 32 -5.40 1.64 -18.62
CA VAL A 32 -4.30 1.15 -19.46
C VAL A 32 -2.96 1.61 -18.91
N ILE A 33 -2.82 2.88 -18.53
CA ILE A 33 -1.59 3.41 -17.94
C ILE A 33 -1.32 2.76 -16.57
N ALA A 34 -2.34 2.63 -15.73
CA ALA A 34 -2.22 1.98 -14.42
C ALA A 34 -1.72 0.54 -14.56
N ILE A 35 -2.39 -0.27 -15.38
CA ILE A 35 -2.03 -1.68 -15.57
C ILE A 35 -0.67 -1.80 -16.26
N SER A 36 -0.40 -1.03 -17.31
CA SER A 36 0.90 -1.06 -18.02
C SER A 36 2.06 -0.66 -17.12
N SER A 37 1.91 0.41 -16.32
CA SER A 37 2.96 0.91 -15.43
C SER A 37 3.43 -0.14 -14.43
N LYS A 38 2.50 -0.94 -13.89
CA LYS A 38 2.81 -2.05 -12.99
C LYS A 38 3.78 -3.04 -13.63
N PHE A 39 3.68 -3.30 -14.93
CA PHE A 39 4.50 -4.28 -15.64
C PHE A 39 5.79 -3.67 -16.18
N LEU A 40 5.73 -2.45 -16.71
CA LEU A 40 6.83 -1.78 -17.40
C LEU A 40 7.76 -1.01 -16.44
N LEU A 41 7.20 -0.34 -15.44
CA LEU A 41 7.94 0.56 -14.55
C LEU A 41 8.29 -0.17 -13.25
N LYS A 42 9.26 -1.07 -13.33
CA LYS A 42 9.78 -1.82 -12.19
C LYS A 42 11.24 -1.53 -11.94
N VAL A 43 11.60 -1.38 -10.67
CA VAL A 43 12.99 -1.34 -10.20
C VAL A 43 13.18 -2.48 -9.22
N ASN A 44 14.18 -3.33 -9.46
CA ASN A 44 14.46 -4.52 -8.65
C ASN A 44 13.25 -5.46 -8.47
N GLY A 45 12.32 -5.51 -9.43
CA GLY A 45 11.10 -6.32 -9.37
C GLY A 45 9.96 -5.74 -8.51
N LYS A 46 10.12 -4.53 -7.99
CA LYS A 46 9.08 -3.74 -7.30
C LYS A 46 8.49 -2.70 -8.25
N HIS A 47 7.23 -2.32 -8.06
CA HIS A 47 6.62 -1.27 -8.89
C HIS A 47 7.19 0.07 -8.45
N LEU A 48 7.70 0.86 -9.40
CA LEU A 48 8.26 2.17 -9.10
C LEU A 48 7.16 3.14 -8.65
N PHE A 49 6.01 3.09 -9.31
CA PHE A 49 4.85 3.91 -9.01
C PHE A 49 3.69 3.05 -8.50
N ASN A 50 2.84 3.63 -7.65
CA ASN A 50 1.54 3.07 -7.34
C ASN A 50 0.68 3.04 -8.63
N PRO A 51 0.24 1.86 -9.12
CA PRO A 51 -0.45 1.72 -10.40
C PRO A 51 -1.70 2.60 -10.51
N THR A 52 -2.52 2.63 -9.46
CA THR A 52 -3.73 3.45 -9.41
C THR A 52 -3.36 4.94 -9.43
N ASN A 53 -2.34 5.35 -8.65
CA ASN A 53 -1.94 6.75 -8.57
C ASN A 53 -1.39 7.29 -9.90
N ILE A 54 -0.54 6.53 -10.59
CA ILE A 54 -0.02 6.95 -11.91
C ILE A 54 -1.11 6.99 -12.97
N GLY A 55 -2.09 6.08 -12.93
CA GLY A 55 -3.26 6.14 -13.80
C GLY A 55 -4.09 7.41 -13.58
N ILE A 56 -4.34 7.76 -12.32
CA ILE A 56 -5.06 9.00 -11.95
C ILE A 56 -4.28 10.24 -12.41
N VAL A 57 -3.00 10.33 -12.05
CA VAL A 57 -2.16 11.48 -12.40
C VAL A 57 -2.04 11.64 -13.92
N ALA A 58 -1.88 10.53 -14.65
CA ALA A 58 -1.83 10.58 -16.11
C ALA A 58 -3.16 11.03 -16.72
N ALA A 59 -4.31 10.56 -16.21
CA ALA A 59 -5.60 11.04 -16.68
C ALA A 59 -5.75 12.55 -16.46
N VAL A 60 -5.45 13.03 -15.25
CA VAL A 60 -5.55 14.46 -14.91
C VAL A 60 -4.55 15.34 -15.68
N LEU A 61 -3.36 14.82 -16.03
CA LEU A 61 -2.36 15.57 -16.81
C LEU A 61 -2.64 15.57 -18.31
N LEU A 62 -3.08 14.43 -18.86
CA LEU A 62 -3.20 14.23 -20.30
C LEU A 62 -4.57 14.61 -20.83
N THR A 63 -5.57 14.70 -19.96
CA THR A 63 -6.92 15.10 -20.33
C THR A 63 -7.41 16.26 -19.48
N HIS A 64 -8.37 17.01 -20.03
CA HIS A 64 -8.98 18.17 -19.35
C HIS A 64 -10.33 17.83 -18.70
N ASP A 65 -10.79 16.58 -18.82
CA ASP A 65 -12.07 16.08 -18.33
C ASP A 65 -11.93 15.14 -17.12
N ALA A 66 -10.73 15.01 -16.55
CA ALA A 66 -10.45 14.16 -15.40
C ALA A 66 -10.20 14.97 -14.14
N TRP A 67 -10.82 14.55 -13.02
CA TRP A 67 -10.52 15.11 -11.70
C TRP A 67 -10.65 14.07 -10.60
N ILE A 68 -10.01 14.36 -9.48
CA ILE A 68 -10.22 13.63 -8.23
C ILE A 68 -11.16 14.49 -7.40
N SER A 69 -12.32 13.98 -7.02
CA SER A 69 -13.23 14.70 -6.13
C SER A 69 -12.87 14.38 -4.67
N PRO A 70 -12.29 15.33 -3.91
CA PRO A 70 -11.78 15.06 -2.54
C PRO A 70 -12.89 14.65 -1.56
N GLY A 71 -14.12 15.11 -1.82
CA GLY A 71 -15.33 14.85 -1.02
C GLY A 71 -16.29 13.83 -1.64
N GLN A 72 -15.92 13.09 -2.70
CA GLN A 72 -16.83 12.12 -3.32
C GLN A 72 -17.24 10.96 -2.40
N TRP A 73 -16.48 10.77 -1.32
CA TRP A 73 -16.75 9.80 -0.26
C TRP A 73 -17.40 10.42 0.97
N GLY A 74 -17.89 11.66 0.83
CA GLY A 74 -18.54 12.41 1.88
C GLY A 74 -17.62 12.75 3.06
N GLU A 75 -18.20 13.50 3.98
CA GLU A 75 -17.60 13.84 5.29
C GLU A 75 -18.44 13.30 6.44
N SER A 76 -19.45 12.50 6.12
CA SER A 76 -20.30 11.91 7.13
C SER A 76 -19.50 10.96 8.02
N SER A 77 -19.75 11.02 9.32
CA SER A 77 -19.09 10.20 10.33
C SER A 77 -19.14 8.71 10.02
N TRP A 78 -20.17 8.23 9.30
CA TRP A 78 -20.29 6.83 8.91
C TRP A 78 -19.23 6.40 7.88
N TYR A 79 -18.91 7.25 6.90
CA TYR A 79 -17.85 6.97 5.92
C TYR A 79 -16.49 6.96 6.59
N THR A 80 -16.26 7.89 7.53
CA THR A 80 -15.03 7.92 8.34
C THR A 80 -14.86 6.61 9.10
N LEU A 81 -15.91 6.12 9.76
CA LEU A 81 -15.91 4.83 10.46
C LEU A 81 -15.65 3.66 9.50
N LEU A 82 -16.29 3.65 8.32
CA LEU A 82 -16.08 2.62 7.30
C LEU A 82 -14.62 2.59 6.84
N PHE A 83 -14.01 3.74 6.55
CA PHE A 83 -12.61 3.79 6.11
C PHE A 83 -11.65 3.42 7.22
N LEU A 84 -11.82 3.96 8.42
CA LEU A 84 -10.96 3.62 9.54
C LEU A 84 -11.09 2.13 9.92
N GLY A 85 -12.29 1.57 9.86
CA GLY A 85 -12.52 0.14 10.10
C GLY A 85 -11.89 -0.75 9.01
N THR A 86 -12.29 -0.56 7.76
CA THR A 86 -11.81 -1.39 6.64
C THR A 86 -10.33 -1.18 6.35
N GLY A 87 -9.89 0.08 6.27
CA GLY A 87 -8.50 0.45 6.11
C GLY A 87 -7.66 -0.01 7.28
N GLY A 88 -8.17 0.09 8.51
CA GLY A 88 -7.47 -0.43 9.68
C GLY A 88 -7.21 -1.94 9.61
N VAL A 89 -8.23 -2.73 9.26
CA VAL A 89 -8.07 -4.18 9.04
C VAL A 89 -7.05 -4.47 7.93
N VAL A 90 -7.09 -3.71 6.83
CA VAL A 90 -6.14 -3.89 5.71
C VAL A 90 -4.71 -3.56 6.15
N VAL A 91 -4.48 -2.43 6.82
CA VAL A 91 -3.14 -2.06 7.28
C VAL A 91 -2.61 -3.06 8.32
N GLN A 92 -3.50 -3.63 9.15
CA GLN A 92 -3.16 -4.74 10.05
C GLN A 92 -2.69 -5.97 9.30
N ARG A 93 -3.42 -6.36 8.26
CA ARG A 93 -3.11 -7.57 7.49
C ARG A 93 -1.87 -7.38 6.60
N VAL A 94 -1.60 -6.16 6.15
CA VAL A 94 -0.39 -5.78 5.39
C VAL A 94 0.84 -5.66 6.31
N GLY A 95 0.66 -5.38 7.60
CA GLY A 95 1.75 -5.26 8.57
C GLY A 95 2.60 -3.98 8.43
N ARG A 96 2.01 -2.90 7.88
CA ARG A 96 2.71 -1.63 7.54
C ARG A 96 2.11 -0.39 8.23
N TRP A 97 1.63 -0.56 9.45
CA TRP A 97 1.09 0.52 10.29
C TRP A 97 2.05 1.68 10.52
N ASP A 98 3.35 1.38 10.55
CA ASP A 98 4.41 2.36 10.72
C ASP A 98 4.36 3.45 9.63
N THR A 99 4.02 3.09 8.40
CA THR A 99 4.01 4.01 7.25
C THR A 99 2.78 4.92 7.29
N THR A 100 1.59 4.36 7.52
CA THR A 100 0.36 5.13 7.68
C THR A 100 0.45 6.07 8.88
N GLY A 101 0.92 5.57 10.03
CA GLY A 101 1.07 6.37 11.24
C GLY A 101 2.05 7.52 11.05
N ALA A 102 3.18 7.27 10.37
CA ALA A 102 4.14 8.33 10.06
C ALA A 102 3.57 9.40 9.14
N PHE A 103 2.86 9.00 8.08
CA PHE A 103 2.23 9.94 7.16
C PHE A 103 1.13 10.77 7.86
N LEU A 104 0.15 10.10 8.47
CA LEU A 104 -0.98 10.78 9.13
C LEU A 104 -0.50 11.64 10.29
N GLY A 105 0.42 11.15 11.11
CA GLY A 105 1.01 11.90 12.21
C GLY A 105 1.76 13.14 11.71
N SER A 106 2.64 12.99 10.72
CA SER A 106 3.38 14.13 10.15
C SER A 106 2.45 15.16 9.51
N TYR A 107 1.47 14.70 8.73
CA TYR A 107 0.51 15.58 8.07
C TYR A 107 -0.39 16.31 9.08
N ALA A 108 -0.89 15.60 10.10
CA ALA A 108 -1.68 16.20 11.17
C ALA A 108 -0.89 17.22 11.99
N LEU A 109 0.40 16.97 12.29
CA LEU A 109 1.25 17.93 12.99
C LEU A 109 1.48 19.20 12.18
N LEU A 110 1.72 19.08 10.87
CA LEU A 110 1.87 20.23 9.98
C LEU A 110 0.58 21.05 9.88
N GLU A 111 -0.56 20.38 9.69
CA GLU A 111 -1.87 21.03 9.62
C GLU A 111 -2.26 21.66 10.97
N LEU A 112 -1.97 21.00 12.10
CA LEU A 112 -2.18 21.55 13.43
C LEU A 112 -1.34 22.80 13.66
N GLY A 113 -0.05 22.77 13.33
CA GLY A 113 0.84 23.93 13.44
C GLY A 113 0.32 25.12 12.64
N ARG A 114 -0.16 24.88 11.42
CA ARG A 114 -0.79 25.92 10.59
C ARG A 114 -2.11 26.41 11.19
N ASN A 115 -2.95 25.50 11.69
CA ASN A 115 -4.25 25.84 12.28
C ASN A 115 -4.08 26.76 13.50
N LEU A 116 -3.11 26.44 14.36
CA LEU A 116 -2.72 27.26 15.51
C LEU A 116 -2.14 28.61 15.08
N TRP A 117 -1.26 28.64 14.08
CA TRP A 117 -0.66 29.88 13.58
C TRP A 117 -1.71 30.85 13.01
N LEU A 118 -2.72 30.33 12.32
CA LEU A 118 -3.80 31.14 11.75
C LEU A 118 -4.95 31.42 12.74
N GLY A 119 -4.90 30.88 13.95
CA GLY A 119 -5.97 31.02 14.95
C GLY A 119 -7.31 30.42 14.54
N TRP A 120 -7.29 29.36 13.72
CA TRP A 120 -8.49 28.69 13.23
C TRP A 120 -9.06 27.70 14.27
N THR A 121 -10.35 27.39 14.17
CA THR A 121 -11.01 26.44 15.08
C THR A 121 -10.55 25.00 14.84
N GLY A 122 -10.74 24.14 15.82
CA GLY A 122 -10.41 22.71 15.72
C GLY A 122 -11.19 21.98 14.63
N ASP A 123 -12.40 22.47 14.29
CA ASP A 123 -13.25 21.87 13.27
C ASP A 123 -12.59 21.88 11.89
N VAL A 124 -11.82 22.94 11.57
CA VAL A 124 -11.10 23.03 10.30
C VAL A 124 -10.03 21.95 10.20
N LEU A 125 -9.28 21.72 11.28
CA LEU A 125 -8.31 20.63 11.34
C LEU A 125 -9.00 19.26 11.21
N LEU A 126 -10.09 19.05 11.95
CA LEU A 126 -10.82 17.79 11.93
C LEU A 126 -11.34 17.48 10.53
N HIS A 127 -12.03 18.44 9.91
CA HIS A 127 -12.54 18.33 8.55
C HIS A 127 -11.44 18.02 7.52
N ARG A 128 -10.23 18.58 7.70
CA ARG A 128 -9.07 18.26 6.84
C ARG A 128 -8.60 16.82 7.01
N LEU A 129 -8.59 16.31 8.24
CA LEU A 129 -8.10 14.96 8.55
C LEU A 129 -9.13 13.87 8.26
N THR A 130 -10.43 14.19 8.27
CA THR A 130 -11.51 13.26 7.96
C THR A 130 -11.90 13.22 6.48
N SER A 131 -11.18 13.94 5.61
CA SER A 131 -11.42 13.88 4.17
C SER A 131 -11.28 12.44 3.64
N GLY A 132 -12.31 11.94 2.97
CA GLY A 132 -12.32 10.59 2.42
C GLY A 132 -11.15 10.32 1.46
N SER A 133 -10.74 11.29 0.64
CA SER A 133 -9.57 11.15 -0.23
C SER A 133 -8.26 10.95 0.54
N LEU A 134 -8.08 11.65 1.67
CA LEU A 134 -6.91 11.49 2.54
C LEU A 134 -6.91 10.12 3.24
N LEU A 135 -8.07 9.65 3.69
CA LEU A 135 -8.21 8.34 4.32
C LEU A 135 -7.97 7.21 3.33
N VAL A 136 -8.57 7.27 2.14
CA VAL A 136 -8.33 6.26 1.08
C VAL A 136 -6.85 6.23 0.70
N PHE A 137 -6.23 7.40 0.54
CA PHE A 137 -4.81 7.50 0.26
C PHE A 137 -3.93 6.89 1.37
N SER A 138 -4.17 7.28 2.63
CA SER A 138 -3.33 6.88 3.77
C SER A 138 -3.48 5.42 4.18
N LEU A 139 -4.65 4.83 3.93
CA LEU A 139 -4.96 3.45 4.33
C LEU A 139 -4.69 2.44 3.21
N PHE A 140 -4.90 2.82 1.94
CA PHE A 140 -4.82 1.88 0.82
C PHE A 140 -3.70 2.18 -0.19
N MET A 141 -3.29 3.44 -0.37
CA MET A 141 -2.27 3.78 -1.40
C MET A 141 -0.86 3.83 -0.86
N ILE A 142 -0.63 4.57 0.23
CA ILE A 142 0.71 4.75 0.79
C ILE A 142 1.24 3.47 1.49
N THR A 143 0.35 2.51 1.74
CA THR A 143 0.64 1.25 2.44
C THR A 143 0.95 0.10 1.50
N ASP A 144 0.85 0.29 0.18
CA ASP A 144 1.10 -0.79 -0.79
C ASP A 144 2.55 -1.31 -0.66
N PRO A 145 2.76 -2.55 -0.16
CA PRO A 145 4.08 -3.09 0.10
C PRO A 145 4.93 -3.23 -1.17
N ARG A 146 4.32 -3.16 -2.35
CA ARG A 146 5.03 -3.25 -3.64
C ARG A 146 5.67 -1.93 -4.07
N THR A 147 5.34 -0.81 -3.44
CA THR A 147 5.78 0.55 -3.86
C THR A 147 6.53 1.34 -2.79
N ILE A 148 6.48 0.90 -1.53
CA ILE A 148 7.17 1.55 -0.39
C ILE A 148 8.59 1.04 -0.17
N PRO A 149 9.47 1.79 0.52
CA PRO A 149 10.79 1.29 0.94
C PRO A 149 10.72 0.05 1.87
N ASN A 150 11.76 -0.79 1.84
CA ASN A 150 11.83 -2.03 2.63
C ASN A 150 12.25 -1.78 4.08
N ALA A 151 13.18 -0.86 4.31
CA ALA A 151 13.66 -0.54 5.66
C ALA A 151 12.65 0.35 6.40
N ARG A 152 12.46 0.08 7.70
CA ARG A 152 11.50 0.84 8.53
C ARG A 152 11.82 2.34 8.56
N VAL A 153 13.07 2.69 8.79
CA VAL A 153 13.52 4.10 8.84
C VAL A 153 13.27 4.79 7.49
N ALA A 154 13.59 4.11 6.38
CA ALA A 154 13.31 4.63 5.04
C ALA A 154 11.82 4.88 4.80
N ARG A 155 10.93 3.98 5.26
CA ARG A 155 9.47 4.19 5.18
C ARG A 155 9.00 5.41 5.96
N LEU A 156 9.50 5.58 7.19
CA LEU A 156 9.13 6.73 8.04
C LEU A 156 9.56 8.05 7.39
N LEU A 157 10.80 8.13 6.91
CA LEU A 157 11.32 9.32 6.23
C LEU A 157 10.57 9.61 4.92
N TRP A 158 10.31 8.57 4.12
CA TRP A 158 9.57 8.70 2.87
C TRP A 158 8.13 9.16 3.10
N ALA A 159 7.43 8.59 4.08
CA ALA A 159 6.08 8.99 4.46
C ALA A 159 6.03 10.44 4.98
N ALA A 160 7.00 10.85 5.79
CA ALA A 160 7.12 12.23 6.26
C ALA A 160 7.41 13.21 5.11
N ALA A 161 8.26 12.84 4.15
CA ALA A 161 8.53 13.65 2.97
C ALA A 161 7.28 13.83 2.09
N ILE A 162 6.48 12.77 1.92
CA ILE A 162 5.18 12.86 1.23
C ILE A 162 4.22 13.78 1.97
N ALA A 163 4.13 13.66 3.30
CA ALA A 163 3.27 14.53 4.11
C ALA A 163 3.68 16.00 3.99
N LEU A 164 4.99 16.29 4.04
CA LEU A 164 5.53 17.63 3.89
C LEU A 164 5.23 18.22 2.50
N LEU A 165 5.50 17.47 1.44
CA LEU A 165 5.21 17.92 0.08
C LEU A 165 3.71 18.13 -0.13
N ALA A 166 2.86 17.23 0.40
CA ALA A 166 1.41 17.37 0.30
C ALA A 166 0.92 18.62 1.04
N PHE A 167 1.46 18.89 2.22
CA PHE A 167 1.16 20.10 2.98
C PHE A 167 1.55 21.38 2.21
N ILE A 168 2.73 21.41 1.60
CA ILE A 168 3.20 22.55 0.79
C ILE A 168 2.31 22.74 -0.43
N LEU A 169 2.11 21.69 -1.24
CA LEU A 169 1.28 21.77 -2.45
C LEU A 169 -0.15 22.19 -2.13
N ARG A 170 -0.71 21.72 -1.02
CA ARG A 170 -2.07 22.09 -0.61
C ARG A 170 -2.17 23.52 -0.11
N ASN A 171 -1.25 23.96 0.75
CA ASN A 171 -1.41 25.23 1.47
C ASN A 171 -0.71 26.41 0.79
N ALA A 172 0.33 26.18 -0.01
CA ALA A 172 1.02 27.23 -0.78
C ALA A 172 0.53 27.31 -2.24
N TYR A 173 0.19 26.17 -2.85
CA TYR A 173 -0.26 26.09 -4.25
C TYR A 173 -1.75 25.79 -4.41
N PHE A 174 -2.49 25.70 -3.29
CA PHE A 174 -3.95 25.51 -3.27
C PHE A 174 -4.43 24.27 -4.03
N LEU A 175 -3.60 23.21 -4.12
CA LEU A 175 -3.95 21.97 -4.81
C LEU A 175 -4.75 21.03 -3.89
N PRO A 176 -6.05 20.78 -4.14
CA PRO A 176 -6.85 19.89 -3.28
C PRO A 176 -6.40 18.43 -3.35
N THR A 177 -5.72 18.06 -4.44
CA THR A 177 -5.27 16.70 -4.76
C THR A 177 -3.79 16.46 -4.41
N ALA A 178 -3.21 17.31 -3.57
CA ALA A 178 -1.79 17.35 -3.23
C ALA A 178 -1.19 16.00 -2.81
N VAL A 179 -1.94 15.14 -2.11
CA VAL A 179 -1.46 13.82 -1.66
C VAL A 179 -1.10 12.89 -2.84
N PHE A 180 -1.89 12.90 -3.92
CA PHE A 180 -1.66 12.08 -5.11
C PHE A 180 -0.43 12.56 -5.89
N TRP A 181 -0.30 13.88 -6.06
CA TRP A 181 0.88 14.51 -6.66
C TRP A 181 2.14 14.23 -5.87
N SER A 182 2.07 14.31 -4.55
CA SER A 182 3.22 14.08 -3.67
C SER A 182 3.72 12.64 -3.74
N LEU A 183 2.79 11.67 -3.70
CA LEU A 183 3.13 10.26 -3.87
C LEU A 183 3.72 9.99 -5.26
N PHE A 184 3.18 10.61 -6.32
CA PHE A 184 3.71 10.45 -7.67
C PHE A 184 5.12 11.04 -7.80
N ALA A 185 5.32 12.26 -7.33
CA ALA A 185 6.61 12.95 -7.41
C ALA A 185 7.71 12.26 -6.59
N LEU A 186 7.37 11.73 -5.41
CA LEU A 186 8.31 11.06 -4.51
C LEU A 186 8.34 9.54 -4.67
N ALA A 187 7.60 8.96 -5.62
CA ALA A 187 7.65 7.53 -5.89
C ALA A 187 9.07 7.05 -6.25
N PRO A 188 9.86 7.72 -7.12
CA PRO A 188 11.22 7.30 -7.43
C PRO A 188 12.17 7.29 -6.22
N LEU A 189 11.90 8.14 -5.22
CA LEU A 189 12.69 8.19 -4.00
C LEU A 189 12.64 6.86 -3.23
N SER A 190 11.57 6.07 -3.35
CA SER A 190 11.49 4.77 -2.67
C SER A 190 12.56 3.79 -3.17
N ALA A 191 12.83 3.78 -4.47
CA ALA A 191 13.88 2.98 -5.07
C ALA A 191 15.27 3.44 -4.64
N VAL A 192 15.50 4.76 -4.54
CA VAL A 192 16.77 5.32 -4.05
C VAL A 192 17.00 4.96 -2.59
N LEU A 193 15.98 5.07 -1.74
CA LEU A 193 16.08 4.71 -0.33
C LEU A 193 16.35 3.20 -0.12
N ASP A 194 15.81 2.36 -0.99
CA ASP A 194 16.09 0.91 -1.00
C ASP A 194 17.55 0.58 -1.38
N LEU A 195 18.23 1.46 -2.13
CA LEU A 195 19.67 1.33 -2.42
C LEU A 195 20.53 1.71 -1.19
N ILE A 196 20.09 2.70 -0.41
CA ILE A 196 20.82 3.19 0.78
C ILE A 196 20.63 2.21 1.96
N TRP A 197 19.40 1.74 2.19
CA TRP A 197 19.07 0.84 3.28
C TRP A 197 18.59 -0.52 2.75
N ALA A 198 19.52 -1.47 2.63
CA ALA A 198 19.20 -2.85 2.31
C ALA A 198 18.43 -3.51 3.45
N SER A 199 17.20 -3.96 3.17
CA SER A 199 16.35 -4.66 4.13
C SER A 199 15.60 -5.80 3.42
N PRO A 200 15.30 -6.92 4.10
CA PRO A 200 14.51 -8.01 3.53
C PRO A 200 13.20 -7.51 2.93
N ARG A 201 12.84 -8.06 1.78
CA ARG A 201 11.59 -7.72 1.09
C ARG A 201 10.40 -8.22 1.90
N PHE A 202 9.28 -7.50 1.79
CA PHE A 202 8.02 -7.99 2.29
C PHE A 202 7.61 -9.25 1.52
N THR A 203 7.54 -10.37 2.21
CA THR A 203 6.90 -11.59 1.73
C THR A 203 5.59 -11.74 2.47
N TRP A 204 4.51 -11.96 1.73
CA TRP A 204 3.28 -12.47 2.32
C TRP A 204 3.63 -13.85 2.87
N GLN A 205 3.63 -14.01 4.19
CA GLN A 205 3.67 -15.35 4.77
C GLN A 205 2.41 -16.05 4.28
N ALA A 206 2.58 -17.10 3.48
CA ALA A 206 1.51 -18.05 3.31
C ALA A 206 1.17 -18.54 4.73
N GLU A 207 -0.04 -18.24 5.21
CA GLU A 207 -0.55 -18.88 6.42
C GLU A 207 -0.31 -20.39 6.28
N GLY A 208 0.23 -20.98 7.35
CA GLY A 208 1.07 -22.17 7.32
C GLY A 208 0.56 -23.34 6.49
N ASN A 209 1.39 -23.75 5.53
CA ASN A 209 1.71 -25.17 5.38
C ASN A 209 3.02 -25.40 6.16
N SER A 210 2.96 -25.29 7.48
CA SER A 210 3.77 -26.20 8.28
C SER A 210 3.16 -27.56 8.00
N GLU A 211 3.82 -28.39 7.20
CA GLU A 211 3.66 -29.84 7.26
C GLU A 211 4.70 -30.34 8.28
N PRO A 212 4.31 -30.67 9.53
CA PRO A 212 5.14 -31.48 10.39
C PRO A 212 4.87 -32.98 10.25
N GLN A 213 4.07 -33.45 9.26
CA GLN A 213 3.58 -34.84 9.29
C GLN A 213 4.28 -35.83 8.35
N GLU A 214 5.02 -35.38 7.33
CA GLU A 214 5.74 -36.32 6.44
C GLU A 214 7.04 -36.84 7.08
N ASN A 215 7.78 -35.99 7.80
CA ASN A 215 9.07 -36.39 8.41
C ASN A 215 8.94 -37.29 9.66
N GLU A 216 7.80 -37.30 10.36
CA GLU A 216 7.57 -38.20 11.49
C GLU A 216 7.17 -39.61 11.03
N GLN A 217 6.34 -39.71 9.98
CA GLN A 217 5.97 -41.01 9.41
C GLN A 217 7.15 -41.68 8.70
N GLU A 218 7.95 -40.92 7.95
CA GLU A 218 9.11 -41.46 7.24
C GLU A 218 10.22 -41.93 8.22
N ASN A 219 10.39 -41.24 9.36
CA ASN A 219 11.31 -41.68 10.42
C ASN A 219 10.78 -42.91 11.20
N GLU A 220 9.48 -42.97 11.52
CA GLU A 220 8.90 -44.15 12.17
C GLU A 220 8.94 -45.40 11.27
N GLU A 221 8.73 -45.24 9.96
CA GLU A 221 8.77 -46.33 9.00
C GLU A 221 10.22 -46.80 8.75
N ALA A 222 11.19 -45.88 8.73
CA ALA A 222 12.61 -46.18 8.68
C ALA A 222 13.11 -46.90 9.94
N GLU A 223 12.66 -46.50 11.14
CA GLU A 223 13.00 -47.17 12.40
C GLU A 223 12.42 -48.58 12.48
N LYS A 224 11.16 -48.77 12.06
CA LYS A 224 10.53 -50.11 12.00
C LYS A 224 11.26 -51.04 11.02
N THR A 225 11.62 -50.53 9.84
CA THR A 225 12.35 -51.30 8.83
C THR A 225 13.77 -51.66 9.30
N ALA A 226 14.44 -50.78 10.03
CA ALA A 226 15.75 -51.06 10.63
C ALA A 226 15.68 -52.10 11.75
N ALA A 227 14.63 -52.05 12.59
CA ALA A 227 14.40 -53.02 13.65
C ALA A 227 14.10 -54.43 13.11
N GLU A 228 13.30 -54.54 12.04
CA GLU A 228 13.01 -55.82 11.37
C GLU A 228 14.26 -56.44 10.73
N LYS A 229 15.07 -55.65 10.02
CA LYS A 229 16.35 -56.14 9.46
C LYS A 229 17.30 -56.63 10.54
N LYS A 230 17.38 -55.95 11.68
CA LYS A 230 18.22 -56.37 12.81
C LYS A 230 17.77 -57.71 13.39
N ASN A 231 16.45 -57.92 13.53
CA ASN A 231 15.90 -59.18 14.02
C ASN A 231 16.10 -60.34 13.03
N TYR A 232 15.97 -60.09 11.73
CA TYR A 232 16.25 -61.09 10.70
C TYR A 232 17.72 -61.53 10.70
N LEU A 233 18.65 -60.60 10.80
CA LEU A 233 20.09 -60.88 10.86
C LEU A 233 20.52 -61.62 12.14
N LEU A 234 19.80 -61.43 13.25
CA LEU A 234 20.03 -62.18 14.49
C LEU A 234 19.47 -63.60 14.41
N ALA A 235 18.37 -63.82 13.70
CA ALA A 235 17.75 -65.14 13.51
C ALA A 235 18.49 -66.03 12.49
N THR A 236 19.25 -65.45 11.55
CA THR A 236 20.04 -66.20 10.57
C THR A 236 21.47 -66.54 11.02
N ASN A 237 21.91 -65.98 12.15
CA ASN A 237 23.27 -66.18 12.71
C ASN A 237 23.29 -67.03 13.98
N SER A 238 22.18 -67.71 14.30
CA SER A 238 22.00 -68.71 15.36
C SER A 238 21.69 -70.07 14.77
#